data_AF-A0A0P9WR17-F1
#
_entry.id   AF-A0A0P9WR17-F1
#
_cell.length_a   1.000
_cell.length_b   1.000
_cell.length_c   1.000
_cell.angle_alpha   90.00
_cell.angle_beta   90.00
_cell.angle_gamma   90.00
#
_symmetry.space_group_name_H-M   'P 1'
#
loop_
_entity.id
_entity.type
_entity.pdbx_description
1 polymer ?
#
loop_
_entity_poly.entity_id
_entity_poly.type
_entity_poly.pdbx_seq_one_letter_code
_entity_poly.pdbx_strand_id
1 'polypeptide(L)'
;MNDTLAGNFMLNAERQIRLVDFEYASNNDRHYELALWFGEMFFSDEMELALIEDYFGQVSAQTVARIKLNKALADIKWSTWAMVQHAVSQLDFDFYKYGTWKHMRARSIINDSQWETWLRQA
;
A
#
# COMPACT_ATOMS: atom_id res chain seq x y z
N MET A 1 -1.04 10.18 -4.92
CA MET A 1 -2.02 9.30 -5.59
C MET A 1 -2.88 8.56 -4.58
N ASN A 2 -2.30 8.01 -3.49
CA ASN A 2 -3.02 7.16 -2.50
C ASN A 2 -3.68 5.88 -3.08
N ASP A 3 -3.34 5.54 -4.32
CA ASP A 3 -3.85 4.36 -5.04
C ASP A 3 -2.82 3.82 -6.05
N THR A 4 -1.63 3.43 -5.58
CA THR A 4 -0.48 3.02 -6.42
C THR A 4 -0.61 1.60 -7.00
N LEU A 5 -1.78 1.27 -7.56
CA LEU A 5 -2.04 0.03 -8.29
C LEU A 5 -1.32 0.02 -9.63
N ALA A 6 -0.92 -1.18 -10.10
CA ALA A 6 -0.24 -1.36 -11.38
C ALA A 6 -1.02 -0.76 -12.56
N GLY A 7 -2.36 -0.79 -12.52
CA GLY A 7 -3.23 -0.22 -13.55
C GLY A 7 -3.07 1.30 -13.73
N ASN A 8 -2.54 2.00 -12.72
CA ASN A 8 -2.38 3.45 -12.73
C ASN A 8 -1.01 3.90 -13.28
N PHE A 9 -0.17 2.95 -13.75
CA PHE A 9 1.09 3.21 -14.42
C PHE A 9 0.99 2.85 -15.91
N MET A 10 0.97 3.87 -16.78
CA MET A 10 0.99 3.66 -18.22
C MET A 10 2.42 3.66 -18.76
N LEU A 11 2.74 2.70 -19.62
CA LEU A 11 4.02 2.58 -20.32
C LEU A 11 3.78 2.73 -21.83
N ASN A 12 4.43 3.70 -22.47
CA ASN A 12 4.36 3.84 -23.93
C ASN A 12 5.46 3.02 -24.65
N ALA A 13 5.43 3.04 -25.99
CA ALA A 13 6.40 2.33 -26.83
C ALA A 13 7.85 2.82 -26.60
N GLU A 14 8.02 4.09 -26.23
CA GLU A 14 9.30 4.73 -25.91
C GLU A 14 9.77 4.46 -24.47
N ARG A 15 9.11 3.57 -23.72
CA ARG A 15 9.39 3.22 -22.31
C ARG A 15 9.26 4.37 -21.32
N GLN A 16 8.46 5.37 -21.63
CA GLN A 16 8.12 6.45 -20.73
C GLN A 16 6.94 6.04 -19.86
N ILE A 17 7.05 6.31 -18.56
CA ILE A 17 6.00 6.04 -17.58
C ILE A 17 5.19 7.31 -17.35
N ARG A 18 3.85 7.17 -17.33
CA ARG A 18 2.93 8.21 -16.86
C ARG A 18 2.00 7.65 -15.80
N LEU A 19 1.75 8.45 -14.76
CA LEU A 19 0.74 8.18 -13.76
C LEU A 19 -0.61 8.71 -14.23
N VAL A 20 -1.67 7.97 -13.95
CA VAL A 20 -3.06 8.34 -14.21
C VAL A 20 -3.90 8.08 -12.96
N ASP A 21 -5.18 8.46 -13.05
CA ASP A 21 -6.18 8.21 -12.01
C ASP A 21 -5.86 8.82 -10.64
N PHE A 22 -6.08 10.14 -10.53
CA PHE A 22 -5.75 10.93 -9.35
C PHE A 22 -6.95 11.13 -8.42
N GLU A 23 -8.01 10.33 -8.53
CA GLU A 23 -9.26 10.53 -7.77
C GLU A 23 -9.07 10.43 -6.24
N TYR A 24 -8.10 9.61 -5.79
CA TYR A 24 -7.73 9.48 -4.38
C TYR A 24 -6.56 10.38 -3.96
N ALA A 25 -6.02 11.23 -4.84
CA ALA A 25 -4.85 12.03 -4.52
C ALA A 25 -5.15 13.07 -3.42
N SER A 26 -4.29 13.09 -2.40
CA SER A 26 -4.33 14.08 -1.33
C SER A 26 -2.94 14.24 -0.70
N ASN A 27 -2.76 15.28 0.12
CA ASN A 27 -1.58 15.40 0.97
C ASN A 27 -1.58 14.27 2.00
N ASN A 28 -0.59 13.38 1.92
CA ASN A 28 -0.46 12.23 2.78
C ASN A 28 1.02 11.95 3.08
N ASP A 29 1.28 11.03 4.01
CA ASP A 29 2.63 10.55 4.30
C ASP A 29 3.23 9.86 3.05
N ARG A 30 4.44 10.25 2.66
CA ARG A 30 5.17 9.66 1.52
C ARG A 30 5.42 8.15 1.72
N HIS A 31 5.54 7.70 2.98
CA HIS A 31 5.69 6.28 3.31
C HIS A 31 4.42 5.47 2.98
N TYR A 32 3.25 6.11 3.02
CA TYR A 32 1.98 5.45 2.67
C TYR A 32 1.92 5.04 1.21
N GLU A 33 2.42 5.88 0.30
CA GLU A 33 2.42 5.57 -1.14
C GLU A 33 3.30 4.38 -1.48
N LEU A 34 4.49 4.29 -0.88
CA LEU A 34 5.38 3.14 -1.01
C LEU A 34 4.79 1.90 -0.34
N ALA A 35 4.22 2.03 0.85
CA ALA A 35 3.58 0.93 1.57
C ALA A 35 2.45 0.29 0.74
N LEU A 36 1.57 1.11 0.17
CA LEU A 36 0.51 0.63 -0.71
C LEU A 36 1.10 -0.05 -1.94
N TRP A 37 2.07 0.58 -2.62
CA TRP A 37 2.66 0.03 -3.83
C TRP A 37 3.32 -1.33 -3.58
N PHE A 38 4.12 -1.43 -2.52
CA PHE A 38 4.81 -2.66 -2.13
C PHE A 38 3.81 -3.77 -1.77
N GLY A 39 2.73 -3.40 -1.07
CA GLY A 39 1.66 -4.33 -0.70
C GLY A 39 0.86 -4.83 -1.90
N GLU A 40 0.55 -3.99 -2.87
CA GLU A 40 -0.22 -4.38 -4.06
C GLU A 40 0.62 -5.19 -5.06
N MET A 41 1.92 -4.89 -5.16
CA MET A 41 2.84 -5.60 -6.06
C MET A 41 3.46 -6.85 -5.43
N PHE A 42 3.24 -7.09 -4.13
CA PHE A 42 3.82 -8.21 -3.38
C PHE A 42 5.35 -8.29 -3.51
N PHE A 43 6.02 -7.14 -3.38
CA PHE A 43 7.48 -7.10 -3.42
C PHE A 43 8.11 -7.86 -2.26
N SER A 44 9.31 -8.41 -2.48
CA SER A 44 10.11 -9.03 -1.43
C SER A 44 10.76 -7.95 -0.56
N ASP A 45 11.18 -8.31 0.65
CA ASP A 45 11.86 -7.38 1.55
C ASP A 45 13.14 -6.81 0.93
N GLU A 46 13.90 -7.60 0.14
CA GLU A 46 15.08 -7.09 -0.55
C GLU A 46 14.74 -6.01 -1.58
N MET A 47 13.66 -6.21 -2.34
CA MET A 47 13.17 -5.23 -3.31
C MET A 47 12.68 -3.96 -2.60
N GLU A 48 11.95 -4.11 -1.50
CA GLU A 48 11.47 -2.96 -0.71
C GLU A 48 12.64 -2.11 -0.20
N LEU A 49 13.69 -2.74 0.35
CA LEU A 49 14.87 -2.03 0.84
C LEU A 49 15.60 -1.30 -0.30
N ALA A 50 15.74 -1.94 -1.47
CA ALA A 50 16.34 -1.29 -2.64
C ALA A 50 15.53 -0.08 -3.13
N LEU A 51 14.19 -0.18 -3.16
CA LEU A 51 13.31 0.92 -3.56
C LEU A 51 13.27 2.04 -2.51
N ILE A 52 13.38 1.71 -1.23
CA ILE A 52 13.51 2.69 -0.15
C ILE A 52 14.82 3.49 -0.30
N GLU A 53 15.94 2.80 -0.53
CA GLU A 53 17.24 3.41 -0.77
C GLU A 53 17.19 4.35 -1.99
N ASP A 54 16.61 3.90 -3.10
CA ASP A 54 16.48 4.70 -4.32
C ASP A 54 15.63 5.97 -4.11
N TYR A 55 14.51 5.85 -3.38
CA TYR A 55 13.58 6.96 -3.16
C TYR A 55 14.05 7.97 -2.10
N PHE A 56 14.59 7.49 -0.97
CA PHE A 56 15.00 8.34 0.16
C PHE A 56 16.50 8.66 0.19
N GLY A 57 17.31 8.00 -0.63
CA GLY A 57 18.77 8.10 -0.66
C GLY A 57 19.48 7.36 0.48
N GLN A 58 18.73 6.75 1.39
CA GLN A 58 19.22 5.85 2.45
C GLN A 58 18.07 5.04 3.05
N VAL A 59 18.34 3.80 3.44
CA VAL A 59 17.46 3.03 4.32
C VAL A 59 17.69 3.43 5.77
N SER A 60 16.60 3.78 6.47
CA SER A 60 16.60 3.98 7.92
C SER A 60 15.58 3.07 8.60
N ALA A 61 15.83 2.69 9.85
CA ALA A 61 14.89 1.90 10.65
C ALA A 61 13.53 2.60 10.79
N GLN A 62 13.53 3.93 10.94
CA GLN A 62 12.30 4.74 10.99
C GLN A 62 11.51 4.65 9.68
N THR A 63 12.15 4.79 8.53
CA THR A 63 11.51 4.70 7.21
C THR A 63 10.88 3.33 7.00
N VAL A 64 11.62 2.26 7.32
CA VAL A 64 11.12 0.88 7.22
C VAL A 64 9.93 0.68 8.15
N ALA A 65 10.03 1.11 9.40
CA ALA A 65 8.95 1.01 10.39
C ALA A 65 7.68 1.73 9.89
N ARG A 66 7.79 2.97 9.43
CA ARG A 66 6.65 3.73 8.88
C ARG A 66 6.02 3.03 7.68
N ILE A 67 6.80 2.43 6.79
CA ILE A 67 6.26 1.68 5.64
C ILE A 67 5.52 0.42 6.11
N LYS A 68 6.10 -0.36 7.04
CA LYS A 68 5.43 -1.57 7.56
C LYS A 68 4.12 -1.23 8.29
N LEU A 69 4.10 -0.18 9.11
CA LEU A 69 2.86 0.29 9.75
C LEU A 69 1.83 0.78 8.72
N ASN A 70 2.27 1.55 7.72
CA ASN A 70 1.38 2.06 6.67
C ASN A 70 0.81 0.94 5.78
N LYS A 71 1.48 -0.20 5.64
CA LYS A 71 0.91 -1.37 4.92
C LYS A 71 -0.34 -1.90 5.61
N ALA A 72 -0.27 -2.08 6.94
CA ALA A 72 -1.45 -2.45 7.72
C ALA A 72 -2.56 -1.40 7.60
N LEU A 73 -2.20 -0.11 7.68
CA LEU A 73 -3.17 0.99 7.52
C LEU A 73 -3.82 1.01 6.13
N ALA A 74 -3.04 0.79 5.07
CA ALA A 74 -3.54 0.72 3.70
C ALA A 74 -4.53 -0.42 3.52
N ASP A 75 -4.23 -1.61 4.07
CA ASP A 75 -5.15 -2.74 4.04
C ASP A 75 -6.43 -2.49 4.85
N ILE A 76 -6.35 -1.81 6.00
CA ILE A 76 -7.54 -1.42 6.77
C ILE A 76 -8.40 -0.44 5.95
N LYS A 77 -7.78 0.57 5.31
CA LYS A 77 -8.49 1.53 4.44
C LYS A 77 -9.23 0.80 3.33
N TRP A 78 -8.54 -0.04 2.56
CA TRP A 78 -9.13 -0.72 1.40
C TRP A 78 -10.12 -1.82 1.78
N SER A 79 -9.91 -2.48 2.92
CA SER A 79 -10.91 -3.37 3.51
C SER A 79 -12.20 -2.63 3.85
N THR A 80 -12.09 -1.48 4.53
CA THR A 80 -13.26 -0.68 4.91
C THR A 80 -13.97 -0.10 3.69
N TRP A 81 -13.21 0.40 2.71
CA TRP A 81 -13.74 0.85 1.43
C TRP A 81 -14.53 -0.27 0.74
N ALA A 82 -13.99 -1.49 0.72
CA ALA A 82 -14.65 -2.63 0.11
C ALA A 82 -15.97 -3.00 0.82
N MET A 83 -16.02 -2.90 2.15
CA MET A 83 -17.27 -3.14 2.89
C MET A 83 -18.34 -2.08 2.57
N VAL A 84 -17.93 -0.83 2.35
CA VAL A 84 -18.85 0.22 1.87
C VAL A 84 -19.32 -0.11 0.45
N GLN A 85 -18.41 -0.45 -0.47
CA GLN A 85 -18.75 -0.79 -1.85
C GLN A 85 -19.65 -2.03 -1.94
N HIS A 86 -19.46 -3.03 -1.08
CA HIS A 86 -20.35 -4.18 -1.01
C HIS A 86 -21.81 -3.78 -0.74
N ALA A 87 -22.03 -2.71 0.03
CA ALA A 87 -23.37 -2.23 0.35
C ALA A 87 -23.97 -1.29 -0.71
N VAL A 88 -23.15 -0.55 -1.46
CA VAL A 88 -23.65 0.56 -2.31
C VAL A 88 -23.36 0.41 -3.80
N SER A 89 -22.35 -0.37 -4.18
CA SER A 89 -21.90 -0.49 -5.56
C SER A 89 -22.89 -1.31 -6.40
N GLN A 90 -22.95 -0.98 -7.69
CA GLN A 90 -23.71 -1.73 -8.70
C GLN A 90 -22.79 -2.59 -9.61
N LEU A 91 -21.49 -2.58 -9.34
CA LEU A 91 -20.52 -3.36 -10.11
C LEU A 91 -20.61 -4.85 -9.76
N ASP A 92 -20.48 -5.72 -10.76
CA ASP A 92 -20.35 -7.16 -10.57
C ASP A 92 -18.92 -7.50 -10.11
N PHE A 93 -18.69 -7.31 -8.81
CA PHE A 93 -17.42 -7.59 -8.16
C PHE A 93 -17.66 -8.07 -6.72
N ASP A 94 -16.90 -9.07 -6.29
CA ASP A 94 -16.99 -9.62 -4.93
C ASP A 94 -16.22 -8.76 -3.93
N PHE A 95 -16.83 -7.62 -3.57
CA PHE A 95 -16.29 -6.67 -2.62
C PHE A 95 -16.11 -7.26 -1.22
N TYR A 96 -16.99 -8.17 -0.80
CA TYR A 96 -16.88 -8.81 0.51
C TYR A 96 -15.60 -9.63 0.58
N LYS A 97 -15.38 -10.53 -0.38
CA LYS A 97 -14.16 -11.34 -0.45
C LYS A 97 -12.92 -10.46 -0.52
N TYR A 98 -12.89 -9.46 -1.40
CA TYR A 98 -11.76 -8.54 -1.50
C TYR A 98 -11.46 -7.84 -0.17
N GLY A 99 -12.49 -7.28 0.47
CA GLY A 99 -12.33 -6.58 1.74
C GLY A 99 -11.91 -7.49 2.91
N THR A 100 -12.41 -8.73 2.95
CA THR A 100 -11.97 -9.75 3.92
C THR A 100 -10.51 -10.11 3.73
N TRP A 101 -10.04 -10.27 2.48
CA TRP A 101 -8.64 -10.57 2.19
C TRP A 101 -7.71 -9.45 2.65
N LYS A 102 -8.05 -8.19 2.37
CA LYS A 102 -7.30 -7.02 2.87
C LYS A 102 -7.28 -6.99 4.39
N HIS A 103 -8.43 -7.22 5.04
CA HIS A 103 -8.50 -7.27 6.50
C HIS A 103 -7.59 -8.36 7.10
N MET A 104 -7.60 -9.56 6.52
CA MET A 104 -6.73 -10.66 6.97
C MET A 104 -5.25 -10.32 6.79
N ARG A 105 -4.87 -9.66 5.69
CA ARG A 105 -3.50 -9.21 5.45
C ARG A 105 -3.07 -8.14 6.46
N ALA A 106 -3.93 -7.15 6.75
CA ALA A 106 -3.68 -6.18 7.83
C ALA A 106 -3.44 -6.88 9.17
N ARG A 107 -4.29 -7.85 9.54
CA ARG A 107 -4.12 -8.62 10.78
C ARG A 107 -2.82 -9.41 10.80
N SER A 108 -2.39 -9.96 9.67
CA SER A 108 -1.10 -10.66 9.60
C SER A 108 0.06 -9.72 9.93
N ILE A 109 0.04 -8.49 9.42
CA ILE A 109 1.08 -7.49 9.68
C ILE A 109 1.03 -7.01 11.13
N ILE A 110 -0.16 -6.78 11.68
CA ILE A 110 -0.35 -6.32 13.07
C ILE A 110 0.12 -7.39 14.08
N ASN A 111 -0.02 -8.68 13.75
CA ASN A 111 0.42 -9.78 14.61
C ASN A 111 1.88 -10.20 14.36
N ASP A 112 2.63 -9.47 13.53
CA ASP A 112 4.05 -9.70 13.36
C ASP A 112 4.79 -9.43 14.68
N SER A 113 5.79 -10.25 15.01
CA SER A 113 6.57 -10.09 16.24
C SER A 113 7.35 -8.77 16.29
N GLN A 114 7.59 -8.14 15.14
CA GLN A 114 8.23 -6.84 15.02
C GLN A 114 7.27 -5.65 15.13
N TRP A 115 5.96 -5.86 15.22
CA TRP A 115 4.96 -4.79 15.26
C TRP A 115 5.26 -3.74 16.33
N GLU A 116 5.51 -4.17 17.56
CA GLU A 116 5.87 -3.30 18.69
C GLU A 116 7.18 -2.54 18.47
N THR A 117 8.14 -3.16 17.76
CA THR A 117 9.40 -2.51 17.39
C THR A 117 9.15 -1.40 16.38
N TRP A 118 8.35 -1.66 15.35
CA TRP A 118 8.00 -0.65 14.35
C TRP A 118 7.23 0.53 14.97
N LEU A 119 6.29 0.27 15.89
CA LEU A 119 5.57 1.33 16.61
C LEU A 119 6.52 2.25 17.40
N ARG A 120 7.62 1.74 17.94
CA ARG A 120 8.60 2.54 18.70
C ARG A 120 9.60 3.27 17.81
N GLN A 121 9.84 2.78 16.59
CA GLN A 121 10.82 3.33 15.66
C GLN A 121 10.23 4.39 14.71
N ALA A 122 8.92 4.35 14.47
CA ALA A 122 8.21 5.17 13.49
C ALA A 122 8.16 6.67 13.83
#